data_AF-A0AAV3FLY5-F1
#
_entry.id   AF-A0AAV3FLY5-F1
#
_cell.length_a   1.000
_cell.length_b   1.000
_cell.length_c   1.000
_cell.angle_alpha   90.00
_cell.angle_beta   90.00
_cell.angle_gamma   90.00
#
_symmetry.space_group_name_H-M   'P 1'
#
loop_
_entity.id
_entity.type
_entity.pdbx_description
1 polymer ?
#
loop_
_entity_poly.entity_id
_entity_poly.type
_entity_poly.pdbx_seq_one_letter_code
_entity_poly.pdbx_strand_id
1 'polypeptide(L)' 'MIVPVAGYPGLFYLNADSGDIQTRQVLTRPLVEALRASATDALAEDARRRRRA' A
#
# COMPACT_ATOMS: atom_id res chain seq x y z
N MET A 1 2.63 0.64 6.72
CA MET A 1 1.43 0.31 7.54
C MET A 1 0.27 1.20 7.10
N ILE A 2 -0.93 0.64 6.90
CA ILE A 2 -2.15 1.41 6.60
C ILE A 2 -3.06 1.42 7.85
N VAL A 3 -3.45 2.59 8.35
CA VAL A 3 -4.30 2.74 9.56
C VAL A 3 -5.41 3.77 9.33
N PRO A 4 -6.61 3.61 9.94
CA PRO A 4 -7.67 4.61 9.85
C PRO A 4 -7.27 5.92 10.54
N VAL A 5 -7.77 7.05 10.02
CA VAL A 5 -7.59 8.36 10.65
C VAL A 5 -8.66 8.58 11.72
N ALA A 6 -8.24 8.82 12.96
CA ALA A 6 -9.17 9.09 14.06
C ALA A 6 -10.00 10.35 13.79
N GLY A 7 -11.32 10.27 14.00
CA GLY A 7 -12.24 11.39 13.77
C GLY A 7 -12.63 11.63 12.30
N TYR A 8 -12.04 10.90 11.35
CA TYR A 8 -12.32 11.06 9.91
C TYR A 8 -12.63 9.70 9.25
N PRO A 9 -13.90 9.24 9.33
CA PRO A 9 -14.32 7.99 8.71
C PRO A 9 -14.03 7.99 7.19
N GLY A 10 -13.41 6.90 6.71
CA GLY A 10 -13.11 6.74 5.29
C GLY A 10 -11.76 7.28 4.83
N LEU A 11 -11.00 7.93 5.72
CA LEU A 11 -9.60 8.29 5.50
C LEU A 11 -8.64 7.33 6.20
N PHE A 12 -7.49 7.13 5.57
CA PHE A 12 -6.43 6.22 6.02
C PHE A 12 -5.07 6.90 5.92
N TYR A 13 -4.18 6.65 6.87
CA TYR A 13 -2.76 6.92 6.71
C TYR A 13 -2.05 5.70 6.13
N LEU A 14 -1.28 5.90 5.08
CA LEU A 14 -0.21 5.00 4.68
C LEU A 14 1.11 5.57 5.20
N ASN A 15 1.72 4.85 6.14
CA ASN A 15 3.06 5.15 6.63
C ASN A 15 4.07 4.18 5.99
N ALA A 16 5.14 4.71 5.41
CA ALA A 16 6.29 3.92 4.96
C ALA A 16 7.56 4.56 5.50
N ASP A 17 8.46 3.72 6.00
CA ASP A 17 9.71 4.14 6.63
C ASP A 17 10.80 3.14 6.23
N SER A 18 11.87 3.64 5.61
CA SER A 18 13.05 2.86 5.26
C SER A 18 14.28 3.19 6.10
N GLY A 19 14.15 4.03 7.13
CA GLY A 19 15.25 4.59 7.92
C GLY A 19 15.79 5.91 7.35
N ASP A 20 16.09 5.95 6.05
CA ASP A 20 16.58 7.16 5.39
C ASP A 20 15.45 8.10 4.95
N ILE A 21 14.30 7.51 4.59
CA ILE A 21 13.14 8.23 4.09
C ILE A 21 11.90 7.73 4.82
N GLN A 22 11.17 8.70 5.39
CA GLN A 22 9.85 8.48 5.96
C GLN A 22 8.81 9.21 5.13
N THR A 23 7.71 8.51 4.81
CA THR A 23 6.56 9.11 4.13
C THR A 23 5.28 8.78 4.87
N ARG A 24 4.37 9.77 4.89
CA ARG A 24 2.99 9.62 5.35
C ARG A 24 2.06 10.18 4.31
N GLN A 25 1.18 9.35 3.79
CA GLN A 25 0.18 9.74 2.81
C GLN A 25 -1.22 9.54 3.37
N VAL A 26 -2.15 10.41 2.99
CA VAL A 26 -3.58 10.24 3.28
C VAL A 26 -4.25 9.61 2.08
N LEU A 27 -4.98 8.52 2.31
CA LEU A 27 -5.70 7.76 1.31
C LEU A 27 -7.17 7.71 1.65
N THR A 28 -8.02 7.66 0.63
CA THR A 28 -9.44 7.32 0.75
C THR A 28 -9.63 5.80 0.64
N ARG A 29 -10.83 5.30 0.98
CA ARG A 29 -11.17 3.88 0.84
C ARG A 29 -10.86 3.31 -0.57
N PRO A 30 -11.31 3.92 -1.68
CA PRO A 30 -11.03 3.38 -3.02
C PRO A 30 -9.53 3.34 -3.33
N LEU A 31 -8.75 4.32 -2.85
CA LEU A 31 -7.29 4.34 -3.04
C LEU A 31 -6.60 3.20 -2.29
N VAL A 32 -7.08 2.84 -1.09
CA VAL A 32 -6.57 1.69 -0.35
C VAL A 32 -6.86 0.38 -1.09
N GLU A 33 -8.06 0.24 -1.65
CA GLU A 33 -8.45 -0.94 -2.42
C GLU A 33 -7.64 -1.08 -3.71
N ALA A 34 -7.48 0.03 -4.45
CA ALA A 34 -6.64 0.08 -5.64
C ALA A 34 -5.18 -0.28 -5.34
N LEU A 35 -4.62 0.24 -4.23
CA LEU A 35 -3.26 -0.10 -3.79
C LEU A 35 -3.11 -1.59 -3.48
N ARG A 36 -4.10 -2.20 -2.81
CA ARG A 36 -4.09 -3.64 -2.52
C ARG A 36 -4.11 -4.48 -3.80
N ALA A 37 -4.95 -4.13 -4.77
CA ALA A 37 -5.02 -4.81 -6.06
C ALA A 37 -3.66 -4.72 -6.78
N SER A 38 -3.12 -3.49 -6.89
CA SER A 38 -1.81 -3.25 -7.52
C SER A 38 -0.66 -4.03 -6.87
N ALA A 39 -0.61 -4.04 -5.53
CA ALA A 39 0.41 -4.81 -4.81
C ALA A 39 0.29 -6.32 -5.04
N THR A 40 -0.94 -6.84 -5.12
CA THR A 40 -1.21 -8.25 -5.39
C THR A 40 -0.73 -8.64 -6.79
N ASP A 41 -1.05 -7.82 -7.80
CA ASP A 41 -0.64 -8.05 -9.18
C ASP A 41 0.89 -8.01 -9.33
N ALA A 42 1.55 -7.05 -8.66
CA ALA A 42 3.00 -6.93 -8.66
C ALA A 42 3.68 -8.17 -8.06
N LEU A 43 3.17 -8.69 -6.94
CA LEU A 43 3.68 -9.91 -6.31
C LEU A 43 3.44 -11.15 -7.19
N ALA A 44 2.29 -11.25 -7.85
CA ALA A 44 2.00 -12.34 -8.78
C ALA A 44 2.93 -12.32 -10.00
N GLU A 45 3.22 -11.14 -10.55
CA GLU A 45 4.19 -10.93 -11.62
C GLU A 45 5.61 -11.32 -11.19
N ASP A 46 6.07 -10.87 -10.02
CA ASP A 46 7.38 -11.23 -9.49
C ASP A 46 7.53 -12.74 -9.28
N ALA A 47 6.51 -13.39 -8.71
CA ALA A 47 6.50 -14.85 -8.55
C ALA A 47 6.58 -15.59 -9.91
N ARG A 48 5.89 -15.08 -10.95
CA ARG A 48 5.98 -15.64 -12.30
C ARG A 48 7.39 -15.47 -12.89
N ARG A 49 8.05 -14.34 -12.66
CA ARG A 49 9.44 -14.10 -13.11
C ARG A 49 10.43 -15.04 -12.44
N ARG A 50 10.34 -15.21 -11.11
CA ARG A 50 11.23 -16.11 -10.36
C ARG A 50 11.13 -17.58 -10.77
N ARG A 51 9.98 -18.01 -11.30
CA ARG A 51 9.79 -19.39 -11.81
C ARG A 51 10.37 -19.62 -13.21
N ARG A 52 10.68 -18.54 -13.95
CA ARG A 52 11.23 -18.61 -15.31
C ARG A 52 12.75 -18.47 -15.36
N ALA A 53 13.36 -17.99 -14.28
CA ALA A 53 14.81 -17.92 -14.09
C ALA A 53 15.33 -19.26 -13.54
#